data_AF-A0A947HD38-F1
#
_entry.id   AF-A0A947HD38-F1
#
_cell.length_a   1.000
_cell.length_b   1.000
_cell.length_c   1.000
_cell.angle_alpha   90.00
_cell.angle_beta   90.00
_cell.angle_gamma   90.00
#
_symmetry.space_group_name_H-M   'P 1'
#
loop_
_entity.id
_entity.type
_entity.pdbx_description
1 polymer ?
#
loop_
_entity_poly.entity_id
_entity_poly.type
_entity_poly.pdbx_seq_one_letter_code
_entity_poly.pdbx_strand_id
1 'polypeptide(L)'
;MSGAPKWTHVEKEFLIDNYGKYSPAQLAKKLFELTGICRSKNAVVITAGRMGLDHRRVTEAITIQDAAELSNTTVHIVRHAIKQGVIKPKKTTGRCVLLDVSELDKLEAKYPSVPPGYTMTKQQLMAKLGYGETQATRLLKGGVIRGIKRGDRWHVDANHVEEWVQKMREEGLTRLDLSGFQTSYLQSEREKMRAYALKERKKRRRKDRRTTFCTQSEAAKLLNLSLKQTKTLLQSGVLEGKQENGLWLAKRKAVRKYGRKLG
;
A
#
# COMPACT_ATOMS: atom_id res chain seq x y z
N MET A 1 24.91 44.63 -3.25
CA MET A 1 25.09 43.32 -3.91
C MET A 1 25.96 42.45 -3.03
N SER A 2 25.38 41.53 -2.27
CA SER A 2 26.14 40.54 -1.50
C SER A 2 26.70 39.50 -2.48
N GLY A 3 27.97 39.67 -2.86
CA GLY A 3 28.66 38.69 -3.68
C GLY A 3 28.64 37.33 -2.99
N ALA A 4 28.31 36.27 -3.74
CA ALA A 4 28.36 34.92 -3.21
C ALA A 4 29.77 34.63 -2.65
N PRO A 5 29.90 34.01 -1.46
CA PRO A 5 31.20 33.73 -0.87
C PRO A 5 32.07 32.91 -1.83
N LYS A 6 33.35 33.26 -1.96
CA LYS A 6 34.30 32.53 -2.81
C LYS A 6 34.48 31.09 -2.30
N TRP A 7 34.77 30.16 -3.19
CA TRP A 7 35.07 28.77 -2.83
C TRP A 7 36.46 28.66 -2.21
N THR A 8 36.54 28.10 -1.00
CA THR A 8 37.81 27.91 -0.29
C THR A 8 38.59 26.72 -0.87
N HIS A 9 39.88 26.63 -0.54
CA HIS A 9 40.71 25.50 -0.97
C HIS A 9 40.21 24.18 -0.37
N VAL A 10 39.85 24.18 0.92
CA VAL A 10 39.30 23.03 1.65
C VAL A 10 38.01 22.50 1.00
N GLU A 11 37.09 23.39 0.58
CA GLU A 11 35.87 22.96 -0.11
C GLU A 11 36.17 22.29 -1.46
N LYS A 12 37.20 22.76 -2.18
CA LYS A 12 37.60 22.21 -3.47
C LYS A 12 38.26 20.85 -3.32
N GLU A 13 39.17 20.68 -2.37
CA GLU A 13 39.78 19.38 -2.06
C GLU A 13 38.71 18.37 -1.64
N PHE A 14 37.81 18.78 -0.74
CA PHE A 14 36.69 17.94 -0.34
C PHE A 14 35.83 17.50 -1.53
N LEU A 15 35.53 18.41 -2.47
CA LEU A 15 34.81 18.06 -3.70
C LEU A 15 35.60 17.06 -4.54
N ILE A 16 36.89 17.25 -4.78
CA ILE A 16 37.71 16.32 -5.58
C ILE A 16 37.64 14.89 -5.00
N ASP A 17 37.77 14.76 -3.69
CA ASP A 17 37.83 13.47 -3.02
C ASP A 17 36.48 12.75 -2.93
N ASN A 18 35.37 13.49 -3.04
CA ASN A 18 34.05 13.01 -2.65
C ASN A 18 32.95 13.20 -3.72
N TYR A 19 33.21 13.93 -4.81
CA TYR A 19 32.18 14.26 -5.81
C TYR A 19 31.52 13.02 -6.44
N GLY A 20 32.28 11.91 -6.59
CA GLY A 20 31.75 10.63 -7.08
C GLY A 20 31.17 9.71 -6.01
N LYS A 21 31.29 10.05 -4.72
CA LYS A 21 30.87 9.19 -3.59
C LYS A 21 29.50 9.58 -3.03
N TYR A 22 29.14 10.85 -3.13
CA TYR A 22 27.91 11.39 -2.55
C TYR A 22 27.10 12.14 -3.60
N SER A 23 25.79 12.19 -3.40
CA SER A 23 24.93 13.05 -4.20
C SER A 23 25.27 14.54 -3.99
N PRO A 24 24.99 15.43 -4.96
CA PRO A 24 25.21 16.86 -4.80
C PRO A 24 24.50 17.49 -3.59
N ALA A 25 23.36 16.94 -3.15
CA ALA A 25 22.66 17.39 -1.95
C ALA A 25 23.40 16.98 -0.66
N GLN A 26 23.93 15.76 -0.61
CA GLN A 26 24.75 15.29 0.51
C GLN A 26 26.08 16.04 0.59
N LEU A 27 26.71 16.32 -0.56
CA LEU A 27 27.92 17.15 -0.62
C LEU A 27 27.68 18.55 -0.09
N ALA A 28 26.56 19.19 -0.46
CA ALA A 28 26.19 20.50 0.07
C ALA A 28 26.04 20.47 1.60
N LYS A 29 25.39 19.44 2.14
CA LYS A 29 25.23 19.27 3.59
C LYS A 29 26.58 19.06 4.30
N LYS A 30 27.44 18.18 3.77
CA LYS A 30 28.77 17.90 4.34
C LYS A 30 29.70 19.12 4.25
N LEU A 31 29.64 19.88 3.16
CA LEU A 31 30.37 21.14 3.02
C LEU A 31 29.91 22.16 4.05
N PHE A 32 28.61 22.25 4.32
CA PHE A 32 28.09 23.12 5.39
C PHE A 32 28.58 22.67 6.78
N GLU A 33 28.57 21.38 7.08
CA GLU A 33 29.10 20.84 8.33
C GLU A 33 30.61 21.12 8.48
N LEU A 34 31.37 21.11 7.39
CA LEU A 34 32.81 21.32 7.37
C LEU A 34 33.22 22.80 7.50
N THR A 35 32.52 23.70 6.80
CA THR A 35 32.96 25.10 6.65
C THR A 35 32.01 26.12 7.25
N GLY A 36 30.81 25.71 7.67
CA GLY A 36 29.74 26.61 8.11
C GLY A 36 29.12 27.43 6.99
N ILE A 37 29.51 27.23 5.73
CA ILE A 37 29.01 28.01 4.59
C ILE A 37 27.92 27.22 3.86
N CYS A 38 26.72 27.78 3.79
CA CYS A 38 25.61 27.18 3.04
C CYS A 38 25.87 27.23 1.53
N ARG A 39 26.26 26.10 0.95
CA ARG A 39 26.33 25.92 -0.51
C ARG A 39 25.03 25.31 -1.02
N SER A 40 24.47 25.86 -2.09
CA SER A 40 23.33 25.24 -2.76
C SER A 40 23.78 24.03 -3.58
N LYS A 41 22.86 23.07 -3.80
CA LYS A 41 23.07 21.93 -4.71
C LYS A 41 23.64 22.38 -6.06
N ASN A 42 23.07 23.44 -6.64
CA ASN A 42 23.49 23.95 -7.94
C ASN A 42 24.91 24.55 -7.90
N ALA A 43 25.27 25.23 -6.82
CA ALA A 43 26.62 25.77 -6.66
C ALA A 43 27.68 24.65 -6.63
N VAL A 44 27.38 23.54 -5.97
CA VAL A 44 28.24 22.34 -5.94
C VAL A 44 28.45 21.79 -7.35
N VAL A 45 27.36 21.58 -8.09
CA VAL A 45 27.42 21.01 -9.46
C VAL A 45 28.19 21.90 -10.42
N ILE A 46 27.90 23.22 -10.42
CA ILE A 46 28.58 24.18 -11.30
C ILE A 46 30.09 24.22 -10.98
N THR A 47 30.45 24.24 -9.71
CA THR A 47 31.85 24.35 -9.28
C THR A 47 32.62 23.09 -9.62
N ALA A 48 32.05 21.92 -9.34
CA ALA A 48 32.66 20.65 -9.70
C ALA A 48 32.81 20.50 -11.23
N GLY A 49 31.80 20.90 -12.00
CA GLY A 49 31.90 20.93 -13.47
C GLY A 49 33.02 21.84 -13.97
N ARG A 50 33.19 23.02 -13.37
CA ARG A 50 34.32 23.94 -13.67
C ARG A 50 35.68 23.36 -13.29
N MET A 51 35.73 22.44 -12.33
CA MET A 51 36.93 21.72 -11.92
C MET A 51 37.21 20.49 -12.79
N GLY A 52 36.42 20.23 -13.84
CA GLY A 52 36.56 19.04 -14.68
C GLY A 52 36.14 17.75 -13.97
N LEU A 53 35.46 17.85 -12.82
CA LEU A 53 34.86 16.70 -12.16
C LEU A 53 33.62 16.31 -12.97
N ASP A 54 33.79 15.32 -13.84
CA ASP A 54 32.76 14.90 -14.78
C ASP A 54 31.51 14.40 -14.03
N HIS A 55 30.36 15.03 -14.31
CA HIS A 55 29.06 14.59 -13.81
C HIS A 55 28.76 13.14 -14.22
N ARG A 56 29.41 12.63 -15.28
CA ARG A 56 29.28 11.22 -15.69
C ARG A 56 29.88 10.23 -14.67
N ARG A 57 30.79 10.66 -13.78
CA ARG A 57 31.24 9.85 -12.63
C ARG A 57 30.24 9.85 -11.47
N VAL A 58 29.33 10.81 -11.44
CA VAL A 58 28.11 10.73 -10.64
C VAL A 58 27.13 9.86 -11.43
N THR A 59 27.48 8.59 -11.62
CA THR A 59 26.44 7.61 -11.93
C THR A 59 25.57 7.55 -10.68
N GLU A 60 24.46 8.30 -10.70
CA GLU A 60 23.30 8.06 -9.83
C GLU A 60 22.83 6.59 -9.93
N ALA A 61 23.31 5.87 -10.95
CA ALA A 61 23.31 4.44 -11.10
C ALA A 61 24.20 3.75 -10.04
N ILE A 62 23.60 3.40 -8.90
CA ILE A 62 24.19 2.54 -7.87
C ILE A 62 23.91 1.06 -8.15
N THR A 63 24.74 0.15 -7.65
CA THR A 63 24.44 -1.29 -7.80
C THR A 63 23.31 -1.71 -6.86
N ILE A 64 22.72 -2.89 -7.08
CA ILE A 64 21.74 -3.46 -6.15
C ILE A 64 22.34 -3.63 -4.73
N GLN A 65 23.64 -3.93 -4.64
CA GLN A 65 24.34 -4.10 -3.37
C GLN A 65 24.42 -2.77 -2.62
N ASP A 66 24.92 -1.72 -3.30
CA ASP A 66 25.01 -0.37 -2.73
C ASP A 66 23.63 0.18 -2.37
N ALA A 67 22.61 -0.10 -3.19
CA ALA A 67 21.23 0.28 -2.90
C ALA A 67 20.71 -0.38 -1.61
N ALA A 68 21.07 -1.64 -1.38
CA ALA A 68 20.69 -2.34 -0.15
C ALA A 68 21.38 -1.71 1.07
N GLU A 69 22.66 -1.39 0.97
CA GLU A 69 23.44 -0.76 2.05
C GLU A 69 22.92 0.65 2.37
N LEU A 70 22.72 1.49 1.35
CA LEU A 70 22.21 2.86 1.51
C LEU A 70 20.82 2.93 2.12
N SER A 71 19.95 1.96 1.79
CA SER A 71 18.57 1.92 2.30
C SER A 71 18.42 1.11 3.59
N ASN A 72 19.51 0.60 4.15
CA ASN A 72 19.50 -0.35 5.28
C ASN A 72 18.49 -1.50 5.03
N THR A 73 18.53 -2.05 3.82
CA THR A 73 17.68 -3.16 3.37
C THR A 73 18.54 -4.34 2.94
N THR A 74 17.88 -5.43 2.52
CA THR A 74 18.58 -6.58 1.96
C THR A 74 18.49 -6.56 0.44
N VAL A 75 19.51 -7.08 -0.23
CA VAL A 75 19.54 -7.29 -1.70
C VAL A 75 18.27 -7.95 -2.23
N HIS A 76 17.70 -8.90 -1.47
CA HIS A 76 16.45 -9.58 -1.84
C HIS A 76 15.25 -8.62 -1.91
N ILE A 77 15.14 -7.67 -0.97
CA ILE A 77 14.05 -6.68 -0.97
C ILE A 77 14.18 -5.77 -2.18
N VAL A 78 15.40 -5.31 -2.48
CA VAL A 78 15.67 -4.48 -3.66
C VAL A 78 15.30 -5.23 -4.95
N ARG A 79 15.73 -6.50 -5.10
CA ARG A 79 15.35 -7.35 -6.25
C ARG A 79 13.85 -7.57 -6.36
N HIS A 80 13.18 -7.81 -5.22
CA HIS A 80 11.73 -7.95 -5.19
C HIS A 80 11.03 -6.66 -5.60
N ALA A 81 11.51 -5.50 -5.14
CA ALA A 81 10.97 -4.19 -5.52
C ALA A 81 11.10 -3.93 -7.03
N ILE A 82 12.24 -4.29 -7.63
CA ILE A 82 12.43 -4.25 -9.10
C ILE A 82 11.44 -5.17 -9.81
N LYS A 83 11.29 -6.42 -9.34
CA LYS A 83 10.35 -7.40 -9.91
C LYS A 83 8.90 -6.93 -9.85
N GLN A 84 8.52 -6.22 -8.80
CA GLN A 84 7.19 -5.62 -8.62
C GLN A 84 7.02 -4.28 -9.36
N GLY A 85 8.03 -3.81 -10.09
CA GLY A 85 7.98 -2.55 -10.84
C GLY A 85 7.99 -1.29 -9.98
N VAL A 86 8.40 -1.39 -8.72
CA VAL A 86 8.45 -0.26 -7.75
C VAL A 86 9.60 0.66 -8.06
N ILE A 87 10.76 0.03 -8.33
CA ILE A 87 12.00 0.68 -8.72
C ILE A 87 12.21 0.34 -10.18
N LYS A 88 12.45 1.37 -11.00
CA LYS A 88 12.82 1.16 -12.40
C LYS A 88 14.35 1.10 -12.52
N PRO A 89 14.93 0.01 -13.06
CA PRO A 89 16.36 -0.03 -13.31
C PRO A 89 16.72 0.99 -14.41
N LYS A 90 17.79 1.76 -14.18
CA LYS A 90 18.25 2.79 -15.12
C LYS A 90 18.97 2.18 -16.31
N LYS A 91 19.82 1.18 -16.03
CA LYS A 91 20.56 0.44 -17.05
C LYS A 91 20.84 -0.98 -16.57
N THR A 92 20.70 -1.93 -17.49
CA THR A 92 21.11 -3.32 -17.30
C THR A 92 22.32 -3.55 -18.19
N THR A 93 23.50 -3.74 -17.60
CA THR A 93 24.73 -3.99 -18.36
C THR A 93 25.22 -5.38 -18.01
N GLY A 94 24.86 -6.37 -18.84
CA GLY A 94 25.14 -7.78 -18.56
C GLY A 94 24.43 -8.28 -17.28
N ARG A 95 25.21 -8.73 -16.29
CA ARG A 95 24.69 -9.21 -14.99
C ARG A 95 24.48 -8.10 -13.97
N CYS A 96 24.94 -6.88 -14.24
CA CYS A 96 24.82 -5.76 -13.32
C CYS A 96 23.58 -4.91 -13.64
N VAL A 97 22.73 -4.73 -12.64
CA VAL A 97 21.57 -3.83 -12.68
C VAL A 97 21.95 -2.57 -11.92
N LEU A 98 21.85 -1.43 -12.59
CA LEU A 98 22.12 -0.13 -12.01
C LEU A 98 20.81 0.60 -11.72
N LEU A 99 20.69 1.12 -10.51
CA LEU A 99 19.49 1.77 -9.96
C LEU A 99 19.77 3.25 -9.76
N ASP A 100 18.79 4.11 -10.03
CA ASP A 100 18.93 5.53 -9.70
C ASP A 100 18.77 5.75 -8.19
N VAL A 101 19.64 6.56 -7.57
CA VAL A 101 19.53 6.95 -6.14
C VAL A 101 18.16 7.53 -5.83
N SER A 102 17.55 8.29 -6.75
CA SER A 102 16.21 8.86 -6.57
C SER A 102 15.09 7.81 -6.44
N GLU A 103 15.33 6.57 -6.87
CA GLU A 103 14.36 5.48 -6.70
C GLU A 103 14.44 4.83 -5.31
N LEU A 104 15.49 5.12 -4.52
CA LEU A 104 15.60 4.63 -3.14
C LEU A 104 14.51 5.21 -2.23
N ASP A 105 14.09 6.46 -2.45
CA ASP A 105 13.00 7.07 -1.68
C ASP A 105 11.69 6.28 -1.86
N LYS A 106 11.46 5.76 -3.07
CA LYS A 106 10.30 4.88 -3.36
C LYS A 106 10.42 3.53 -2.69
N LEU A 107 11.65 3.02 -2.58
CA LEU A 107 11.92 1.78 -1.86
C LEU A 107 11.62 1.95 -0.37
N GLU A 108 12.10 3.02 0.24
CA GLU A 108 11.88 3.32 1.65
C GLU A 108 10.41 3.56 1.96
N ALA A 109 9.70 4.31 1.10
CA ALA A 109 8.27 4.55 1.22
C ALA A 109 7.44 3.25 1.16
N LYS A 110 7.85 2.28 0.32
CA LYS A 110 7.14 1.00 0.20
C LYS A 110 7.55 -0.02 1.26
N TYR A 111 8.81 0.01 1.68
CA TYR A 111 9.41 -0.94 2.61
C TYR A 111 10.07 -0.19 3.78
N PRO A 112 9.27 0.41 4.67
CA PRO A 112 9.79 1.17 5.80
C PRO A 112 10.77 0.32 6.61
N SER A 113 11.71 1.00 7.26
CA SER A 113 12.69 0.36 8.12
C SER A 113 11.99 -0.50 9.18
N VAL A 114 12.60 -1.65 9.47
CA VAL A 114 12.07 -2.55 10.50
C VAL A 114 12.29 -1.87 11.85
N PRO A 115 11.26 -1.66 12.67
CA PRO A 115 11.43 -1.05 13.98
C PRO A 115 12.40 -1.86 14.84
N PRO A 116 13.19 -1.20 15.71
CA PRO A 116 14.01 -1.92 16.67
C PRO A 116 13.13 -2.85 17.52
N GLY A 117 13.57 -4.10 17.71
CA GLY A 117 12.82 -5.16 18.41
C GLY A 117 12.26 -6.26 17.49
N TYR A 118 12.07 -5.98 16.20
CA TYR A 118 11.61 -6.98 15.21
C TYR A 118 12.78 -7.78 14.61
N THR A 119 13.58 -8.39 15.47
CA THR A 119 14.82 -9.09 15.10
C THR A 119 14.59 -10.56 14.77
N MET A 120 13.51 -11.16 15.27
CA MET A 120 13.32 -12.60 15.18
C MET A 120 12.75 -13.02 13.83
N THR A 121 13.39 -14.01 13.19
CA THR A 121 12.93 -14.58 11.93
C THR A 121 11.77 -15.57 12.15
N LYS A 122 11.02 -15.85 11.08
CA LYS A 122 9.97 -16.90 11.10
C LYS A 122 10.50 -18.27 11.57
N GLN A 123 11.71 -18.64 11.16
CA GLN A 123 12.32 -19.92 11.56
C GLN A 123 12.64 -19.94 13.05
N GLN A 124 13.18 -18.85 13.60
CA GLN A 124 13.39 -18.72 15.04
C GLN A 124 12.07 -18.74 15.81
N LEU A 125 11.02 -18.09 15.30
CA LEU A 125 9.67 -18.19 15.86
C LEU A 125 9.18 -19.64 15.92
N MET A 126 9.34 -20.39 14.82
CA MET A 126 8.95 -21.80 14.74
C MET A 126 9.71 -22.65 15.76
N ALA A 127 11.03 -22.45 15.87
CA ALA A 127 11.87 -23.16 16.83
C ALA A 127 11.48 -22.81 18.28
N LYS A 128 11.22 -21.54 18.58
CA LYS A 128 10.86 -21.07 19.93
C LYS A 128 9.49 -21.54 20.38
N LEU A 129 8.52 -21.63 19.46
CA LEU A 129 7.16 -22.07 19.74
C LEU A 129 6.94 -23.57 19.55
N GLY A 130 7.86 -24.28 18.90
CA GLY A 130 7.67 -25.68 18.51
C GLY A 130 6.59 -25.88 17.44
N TYR A 131 6.31 -24.86 16.62
CA TYR A 131 5.23 -24.88 15.64
C TYR A 131 5.69 -25.14 14.22
N GLY A 132 4.83 -25.82 13.46
CA GLY A 132 4.99 -25.98 12.02
C GLY A 132 4.80 -24.66 11.27
N GLU A 133 5.31 -24.59 10.04
CA GLU A 133 5.32 -23.37 9.24
C GLU A 133 3.92 -22.75 9.03
N THR A 134 2.92 -23.60 8.78
CA THR A 134 1.53 -23.20 8.56
C THR A 134 0.94 -22.53 9.79
N GLN A 135 1.22 -23.06 10.99
CA GLN A 135 0.74 -22.51 12.26
C GLN A 135 1.41 -21.17 12.57
N ALA A 136 2.74 -21.10 12.45
CA ALA A 136 3.48 -19.85 12.65
C ALA A 136 2.98 -18.75 11.69
N THR A 137 2.72 -19.10 10.42
CA THR A 137 2.16 -18.16 9.44
C THR A 137 0.75 -17.70 9.81
N ARG A 138 -0.08 -18.58 10.36
CA ARG A 138 -1.43 -18.22 10.83
C ARG A 138 -1.39 -17.26 12.02
N LEU A 139 -0.50 -17.47 12.99
CA LEU A 139 -0.35 -16.58 14.14
C LEU A 139 0.09 -15.17 13.69
N LEU A 140 1.03 -15.09 12.76
CA LEU A 140 1.51 -13.83 12.18
C LEU A 140 0.41 -13.12 11.38
N LYS A 141 -0.29 -13.85 10.49
CA LYS A 141 -1.38 -13.27 9.69
C LYS A 141 -2.60 -12.89 10.53
N GLY A 142 -2.88 -13.63 11.59
CA GLY A 142 -3.97 -13.37 12.52
C GLY A 142 -3.69 -12.22 13.49
N GLY A 143 -2.46 -11.69 13.50
CA GLY A 143 -2.06 -10.62 14.42
C GLY A 143 -1.96 -11.08 15.88
N VAL A 144 -1.95 -12.40 16.13
CA VAL A 144 -1.76 -12.96 17.48
C VAL A 144 -0.34 -12.68 17.95
N ILE A 145 0.61 -12.74 17.03
CA ILE A 145 2.01 -12.37 17.25
C ILE A 145 2.32 -11.17 16.37
N ARG A 146 2.91 -10.12 16.96
CA ARG A 146 3.34 -8.93 16.23
C ARG A 146 4.47 -9.29 15.27
N GLY A 147 4.19 -9.17 13.98
CA GLY A 147 5.17 -9.41 12.94
C GLY A 147 4.93 -8.52 11.73
N ILE A 148 6.02 -8.09 11.11
CA ILE A 148 6.04 -7.26 9.91
C ILE A 148 6.59 -8.11 8.77
N LYS A 149 5.85 -8.15 7.66
CA LYS A 149 6.31 -8.85 6.44
C LYS A 149 7.11 -7.89 5.58
N ARG A 150 8.39 -8.18 5.33
CA ARG A 150 9.28 -7.40 4.44
C ARG A 150 9.73 -8.28 3.28
N GLY A 151 9.15 -8.04 2.11
CA GLY A 151 9.29 -8.95 0.96
C GLY A 151 8.67 -10.31 1.28
N ASP A 152 9.46 -11.38 1.19
CA ASP A 152 9.04 -12.75 1.50
C ASP A 152 9.38 -13.20 2.92
N ARG A 153 10.11 -12.36 3.68
CA ARG A 153 10.53 -12.68 5.04
C ARG A 153 9.62 -12.02 6.07
N TRP A 154 9.40 -12.73 7.17
CA TRP A 154 8.74 -12.20 8.35
C TRP A 154 9.77 -11.80 9.38
N HIS A 155 9.61 -10.58 9.90
CA HIS A 155 10.33 -10.03 11.03
C HIS A 155 9.36 -9.98 12.20
N VAL A 156 9.72 -10.58 13.33
CA VAL A 156 8.83 -10.80 14.47
C VAL A 156 9.41 -10.08 15.68
N ASP A 157 8.53 -9.44 16.45
CA ASP A 157 8.88 -8.78 17.70
C ASP A 157 9.23 -9.83 18.76
N ALA A 158 10.51 -9.88 19.15
CA ALA A 158 11.01 -10.89 20.07
C ALA A 158 10.39 -10.76 21.47
N ASN A 159 10.23 -9.52 21.96
CA ASN A 159 9.70 -9.23 23.29
C ASN A 159 8.24 -9.66 23.38
N HIS A 160 7.44 -9.30 22.37
CA HIS A 160 6.04 -9.71 22.31
C HIS A 160 5.86 -11.23 22.26
N VAL A 161 6.78 -11.96 21.64
CA VAL A 161 6.74 -13.43 21.63
C VAL A 161 7.03 -13.99 23.01
N GLU A 162 7.98 -13.42 23.74
CA GLU A 162 8.30 -13.84 25.11
C GLU A 162 7.15 -13.58 26.07
N GLU A 163 6.57 -12.38 26.03
CA GLU A 163 5.35 -12.03 26.79
C GLU A 163 4.21 -13.00 26.48
N TRP A 164 3.99 -13.30 25.20
CA TRP A 164 2.94 -14.22 24.79
C TRP A 164 3.20 -15.66 25.27
N VAL A 165 4.44 -16.15 25.18
CA VAL A 165 4.82 -17.48 25.68
C VAL A 165 4.67 -17.55 27.19
N GLN A 166 5.09 -16.51 27.91
CA GLN A 166 4.95 -16.44 29.36
C GLN A 166 3.48 -16.48 29.78
N LYS A 167 2.64 -15.66 29.14
CA LYS A 167 1.20 -15.67 29.36
C LYS A 167 0.58 -17.05 29.13
N MET A 168 0.97 -17.74 28.06
CA MET A 168 0.49 -19.09 27.77
C MET A 168 0.92 -20.12 28.84
N ARG A 169 2.09 -19.95 29.45
CA ARG A 169 2.55 -20.80 30.56
C ARG A 169 1.78 -20.54 31.85
N GLU A 170 1.48 -19.27 32.15
CA GLU A 170 0.66 -18.87 33.30
C GLU A 170 -0.77 -19.41 33.19
N GLU A 171 -1.31 -19.49 31.98
CA GLU A 171 -2.61 -20.11 31.68
C GLU A 171 -2.57 -21.66 31.70
N GLY A 172 -1.40 -22.27 31.99
CA GLY A 172 -1.25 -23.72 32.12
C GLY A 172 -1.09 -24.49 30.80
N LEU A 173 -0.94 -23.80 29.65
CA LEU A 173 -0.69 -24.44 28.36
C LEU A 173 0.81 -24.80 28.20
N THR A 174 1.23 -25.88 28.88
CA THR A 174 2.62 -26.37 28.90
C THR A 174 3.04 -27.05 27.57
N ARG A 175 2.09 -27.71 26.91
CA ARG A 175 2.12 -28.03 25.49
C ARG A 175 0.97 -27.25 24.89
N LEU A 176 1.26 -26.32 23.99
CA LEU A 176 0.22 -25.59 23.27
C LEU A 176 -0.53 -26.55 22.34
N ASP A 177 -1.44 -27.33 22.92
CA ASP A 177 -2.40 -28.16 22.21
C ASP A 177 -3.39 -27.21 21.52
N LEU A 178 -3.03 -26.83 20.30
CA LEU A 178 -3.76 -25.87 19.48
C LEU A 178 -5.14 -26.38 19.04
N SER A 179 -5.57 -27.58 19.45
CA SER A 179 -6.93 -28.06 19.20
C SER A 179 -7.99 -27.10 19.78
N GLY A 180 -7.73 -26.54 20.98
CA GLY A 180 -8.55 -25.50 21.59
C GLY A 180 -8.41 -24.10 20.96
N PHE A 181 -7.20 -23.75 20.50
CA PHE A 181 -6.97 -22.45 19.84
C PHE A 181 -7.52 -22.42 18.41
N GLN A 182 -7.50 -23.55 17.68
CA GLN A 182 -8.13 -23.67 16.38
C GLN A 182 -9.63 -23.42 16.50
N THR A 183 -10.29 -23.98 17.51
CA THR A 183 -11.73 -23.81 17.68
C THR A 183 -12.10 -22.37 18.01
N SER A 184 -11.41 -21.71 18.95
CA SER A 184 -11.68 -20.31 19.31
C SER A 184 -11.31 -19.31 18.20
N TYR A 185 -10.16 -19.49 17.53
CA TYR A 185 -9.75 -18.64 16.41
C TYR A 185 -10.66 -18.83 15.19
N LEU A 186 -11.01 -20.08 14.84
CA LEU A 186 -11.94 -20.35 13.75
C LEU A 186 -13.35 -19.84 14.06
N GLN A 187 -13.78 -19.84 15.33
CA GLN A 187 -15.04 -19.20 15.74
C GLN A 187 -14.97 -17.69 15.53
N SER A 188 -13.92 -17.02 16.01
CA SER A 188 -13.70 -15.58 15.79
C SER A 188 -13.67 -15.20 14.30
N GLU A 189 -12.96 -15.95 13.47
CA GLU A 189 -12.94 -15.76 12.01
C GLU A 189 -14.30 -16.00 11.35
N ARG A 190 -15.03 -17.06 11.76
CA ARG A 190 -16.40 -17.32 11.29
C ARG A 190 -17.34 -16.19 11.66
N GLU A 191 -17.22 -15.61 12.85
CA GLU A 191 -18.01 -14.47 13.28
C GLU A 191 -17.70 -13.21 12.47
N LYS A 192 -16.42 -12.92 12.21
CA LYS A 192 -16.01 -11.82 11.33
C LYS A 192 -16.57 -12.00 9.91
N MET A 193 -16.49 -13.21 9.36
CA MET A 193 -17.05 -13.53 8.04
C MET A 193 -18.58 -13.42 8.02
N ARG A 194 -19.28 -13.87 9.07
CA ARG A 194 -20.73 -13.68 9.22
C ARG A 194 -21.10 -12.20 9.29
N ALA A 195 -20.37 -11.40 10.07
CA ALA A 195 -20.58 -9.97 10.18
C ALA A 195 -20.36 -9.25 8.83
N TYR A 196 -19.31 -9.62 8.11
CA TYR A 196 -19.03 -9.11 6.76
C TYR A 196 -20.15 -9.47 5.77
N ALA A 197 -20.57 -10.73 5.72
CA ALA A 197 -21.67 -11.18 4.87
C ALA A 197 -22.98 -10.45 5.19
N LEU A 198 -23.26 -10.21 6.48
CA LEU A 198 -24.43 -9.45 6.91
C LEU A 198 -24.36 -7.98 6.46
N LYS A 199 -23.18 -7.36 6.52
CA LYS A 199 -22.92 -6.00 6.03
C LYS A 199 -23.13 -5.90 4.52
N GLU A 200 -22.63 -6.86 3.74
CA GLU A 200 -22.86 -6.93 2.30
C GLU A 200 -24.33 -7.15 1.94
N ARG A 201 -25.04 -8.02 2.67
CA ARG A 201 -26.49 -8.22 2.49
C ARG A 201 -27.28 -6.94 2.77
N LYS A 202 -26.90 -6.17 3.80
CA LYS A 202 -27.51 -4.86 4.11
C LYS A 202 -27.23 -3.82 3.02
N LYS A 203 -26.01 -3.80 2.44
CA LYS A 203 -25.69 -2.90 1.31
C LYS A 203 -26.53 -3.23 0.07
N ARG A 204 -26.66 -4.51 -0.28
CA ARG A 204 -27.51 -4.95 -1.41
C ARG A 204 -28.96 -4.51 -1.24
N ARG A 205 -29.56 -4.77 -0.06
CA ARG A 205 -30.93 -4.30 0.26
C ARG A 205 -31.10 -2.78 0.14
N ARG A 206 -30.09 -1.98 0.49
CA ARG A 206 -30.13 -0.51 0.32
C ARG A 206 -30.08 -0.12 -1.16
N LYS A 207 -29.28 -0.81 -1.97
CA LYS A 207 -29.19 -0.60 -3.42
C LYS A 207 -30.52 -0.93 -4.10
N ASP A 208 -31.10 -2.08 -3.76
CA ASP A 208 -32.38 -2.54 -4.32
C ASP A 208 -33.55 -1.60 -3.96
N ARG A 209 -33.57 -1.08 -2.71
CA ARG A 209 -34.56 -0.06 -2.30
C ARG A 209 -34.40 1.26 -3.05
N ARG A 210 -33.16 1.70 -3.32
CA ARG A 210 -32.92 2.92 -4.11
C ARG A 210 -33.38 2.74 -5.55
N THR A 211 -33.10 1.60 -6.18
CA THR A 211 -33.55 1.34 -7.55
C THR A 211 -35.07 1.24 -7.64
N THR A 212 -35.76 0.58 -6.69
CA THR A 212 -37.23 0.55 -6.67
C THR A 212 -37.87 1.91 -6.41
N PHE A 213 -37.26 2.77 -5.58
CA PHE A 213 -37.80 4.10 -5.32
C PHE A 213 -37.61 5.06 -6.51
N CYS A 214 -36.48 4.94 -7.21
CA CYS A 214 -36.19 5.72 -8.42
C CYS A 214 -37.20 5.40 -9.52
N THR A 215 -37.49 4.12 -9.76
CA THR A 215 -38.45 3.71 -10.79
C THR A 215 -39.88 4.13 -10.49
N GLN A 216 -40.30 4.14 -9.21
CA GLN A 216 -41.62 4.64 -8.82
C GLN A 216 -41.76 6.16 -8.96
N SER A 217 -40.74 6.91 -8.57
CA SER A 217 -40.72 8.38 -8.68
C SER A 217 -40.64 8.84 -10.14
N GLU A 218 -39.81 8.20 -10.95
CA GLU A 218 -39.70 8.48 -12.39
C GLU A 218 -40.99 8.12 -13.13
N ALA A 219 -41.61 6.96 -12.82
CA ALA A 219 -42.90 6.60 -13.39
C ALA A 219 -44.00 7.58 -12.98
N ALA A 220 -44.00 8.07 -11.73
CA ALA A 220 -44.96 9.06 -11.25
C ALA A 220 -44.83 10.39 -12.02
N LYS A 221 -43.60 10.86 -12.21
CA LYS A 221 -43.31 12.06 -13.02
C LYS A 221 -43.72 11.89 -14.49
N LEU A 222 -43.40 10.75 -15.10
CA LEU A 222 -43.73 10.48 -16.51
C LEU A 222 -45.23 10.38 -16.77
N LEU A 223 -46.01 9.95 -15.78
CA LEU A 223 -47.46 9.76 -15.90
C LEU A 223 -48.28 10.93 -15.33
N ASN A 224 -47.64 11.97 -14.76
CA ASN A 224 -48.31 13.04 -13.99
C ASN A 224 -49.28 12.49 -12.91
N LEU A 225 -48.88 11.42 -12.23
CA LEU A 225 -49.67 10.79 -11.17
C LEU A 225 -49.01 11.03 -9.81
N SER A 226 -49.83 11.05 -8.76
CA SER A 226 -49.29 11.00 -7.39
C SER A 226 -48.60 9.65 -7.14
N LEU A 227 -47.55 9.64 -6.32
CA LEU A 227 -46.81 8.41 -5.95
C LEU A 227 -47.72 7.29 -5.41
N LYS A 228 -48.83 7.65 -4.73
CA LYS A 228 -49.84 6.67 -4.27
C LYS A 228 -50.54 6.01 -5.46
N GLN A 229 -50.99 6.77 -6.45
CA GLN A 229 -51.67 6.24 -7.64
C GLN A 229 -50.74 5.34 -8.47
N THR A 230 -49.49 5.76 -8.68
CA THR A 230 -48.50 4.93 -9.39
C THR A 230 -48.19 3.63 -8.67
N LYS A 231 -48.11 3.66 -7.33
CA LYS A 231 -47.94 2.45 -6.52
C LYS A 231 -49.12 1.50 -6.67
N THR A 232 -50.35 2.01 -6.62
CA THR A 232 -51.56 1.20 -6.81
C THR A 232 -51.60 0.55 -8.20
N LEU A 233 -51.21 1.28 -9.25
CA LEU A 233 -51.17 0.77 -10.63
C LEU A 233 -50.07 -0.28 -10.89
N LEU A 234 -48.93 -0.16 -10.22
CA LEU A 234 -47.88 -1.19 -10.23
C LEU A 234 -48.30 -2.44 -9.47
N GLN A 235 -48.99 -2.28 -8.33
CA GLN A 235 -49.50 -3.40 -7.53
C GLN A 235 -50.66 -4.13 -8.20
N SER A 236 -51.50 -3.43 -8.96
CA SER A 236 -52.61 -4.03 -9.71
C SER A 236 -52.18 -4.70 -11.02
N GLY A 237 -50.88 -4.73 -11.35
CA GLY A 237 -50.36 -5.30 -12.59
C GLY A 237 -50.70 -4.51 -13.86
N VAL A 238 -51.32 -3.33 -13.73
CA VAL A 238 -51.71 -2.49 -14.89
C VAL A 238 -50.48 -1.86 -15.54
N LEU A 239 -49.43 -1.60 -14.76
CA LEU A 239 -48.11 -1.25 -15.24
C LEU A 239 -47.19 -2.48 -15.10
N GLU A 240 -47.00 -3.23 -16.19
CA GLU A 240 -46.01 -4.30 -16.23
C GLU A 240 -44.59 -3.71 -16.29
N GLY A 241 -43.93 -3.64 -15.13
CA GLY A 241 -42.50 -3.32 -15.05
C GLY A 241 -41.66 -4.52 -15.48
N LYS A 242 -41.59 -4.83 -16.78
CA LYS A 242 -40.55 -5.75 -17.27
C LYS A 242 -39.23 -5.00 -17.34
N GLN A 243 -38.28 -5.47 -16.53
CA GLN A 243 -36.94 -4.90 -16.34
C GLN A 243 -35.98 -5.33 -17.46
N GLU A 244 -36.46 -5.44 -18.70
CA GLU A 244 -35.60 -5.78 -19.84
C GLU A 244 -35.19 -4.50 -20.54
N ASN A 245 -33.93 -4.10 -20.28
CA ASN A 245 -33.16 -3.08 -21.01
C ASN A 245 -33.77 -1.68 -21.07
N GLY A 246 -33.69 -0.94 -19.96
CA GLY A 246 -33.32 0.49 -19.95
C GLY A 246 -34.15 1.56 -20.70
N LEU A 247 -35.16 1.21 -21.49
CA LEU A 247 -36.00 2.18 -22.20
C LEU A 247 -37.47 1.77 -22.12
N TRP A 248 -38.25 2.60 -21.45
CA TRP A 248 -39.69 2.44 -21.25
C TRP A 248 -40.45 2.45 -22.59
N LEU A 249 -40.88 1.28 -23.05
CA LEU A 249 -41.80 1.08 -24.18
C LEU A 249 -43.28 1.30 -23.81
N ALA A 250 -43.60 1.77 -22.60
CA ALA A 250 -44.99 1.89 -22.15
C ALA A 250 -45.78 3.04 -22.79
N LYS A 251 -45.11 4.00 -23.46
CA LYS A 251 -45.80 5.11 -24.14
C LYS A 251 -46.67 4.62 -25.31
N ARG A 252 -46.39 3.45 -25.90
CA ARG A 252 -47.14 2.93 -27.06
C ARG A 252 -48.42 2.16 -26.72
N LYS A 253 -48.49 1.45 -25.58
CA LYS A 253 -49.70 0.68 -25.21
C LYS A 253 -50.77 1.52 -24.52
N ALA A 254 -50.38 2.47 -23.66
CA ALA A 254 -51.34 3.35 -22.97
C ALA A 254 -52.03 4.32 -23.93
N VAL A 255 -51.29 4.92 -24.87
CA VAL A 255 -51.84 5.83 -25.90
C VAL A 255 -52.76 5.08 -26.86
N ARG A 256 -52.46 3.82 -27.23
CA ARG A 256 -53.37 3.00 -28.05
C ARG A 256 -54.66 2.60 -27.34
N LYS A 257 -54.63 2.38 -26.02
CA LYS A 257 -55.81 1.94 -25.25
C LYS A 257 -56.68 3.09 -24.76
N TYR A 258 -56.11 4.27 -24.51
CA TYR A 258 -56.83 5.41 -23.89
C TYR A 258 -56.81 6.71 -24.69
N GLY A 259 -56.04 6.81 -25.77
CA GLY A 259 -55.98 8.01 -26.62
C GLY A 259 -57.27 8.33 -27.40
N ARG A 260 -58.29 7.48 -27.35
CA ARG A 260 -59.62 7.73 -27.95
C ARG A 260 -60.71 8.19 -26.97
N LYS A 261 -60.38 8.41 -25.68
CA LYS A 261 -61.37 8.84 -24.66
C LYS A 261 -61.07 10.20 -24.03
N LEU A 262 -60.12 10.97 -24.58
CA LEU A 262 -59.77 12.31 -24.11
C LEU A 262 -59.70 13.34 -25.26
N GLY A 263 -60.50 13.11 -26.30
CA GLY A 263 -60.86 14.10 -27.32
C GLY A 263 -62.37 14.11 -27.44
#